data_AF-A0A935WGM5-F1
#
_entry.id   AF-A0A935WGM5-F1
#
_cell.length_a   1.000
_cell.length_b   1.000
_cell.length_c   1.000
_cell.angle_alpha   90.00
_cell.angle_beta   90.00
_cell.angle_gamma   90.00
#
_symmetry.space_group_name_H-M   'P 1'
#
loop_
_entity.id
_entity.type
_entity.pdbx_description
1 polymer ?
#
loop_
_entity_poly.entity_id
_entity_poly.type
_entity_poly.pdbx_seq_one_letter_code
_entity_poly.pdbx_strand_id
1 'polypeptide(L)'
;MAVERFELTSELPVPPGEAWAWHARPGAFERLTPPWETARVLERSGSLGDGRVVLQVSTGPVSHRWVAQHRDAIPERQFVDEQVEGPFARWVHTHLFEPAAGGHTRYTDRVEYQLPGGAAGSFFGAGMVRERLQRTFRYRHATVAADLLMHRRLAAAPMTVAITGATGLLGGVLSSVLTTGGHTVRRITRRPTRPDDIRWDPAQGQLDAAMLAGVDAVVHLAGETIAGGRWTAEKRRRILESRTQGTTLLAETLAQLPVRPRVLVSASAVGIYGPRGEEVLTEATSLRTGPEASFVEQVGHAWEASVEPAERAGIRVVRARIGIVETPAGGALAKMLPPFLAGGGGVLGPGTQWTSWIGIDDVVGALCHALVSPAVRGPVNLTAPAPVTNAELTRVLARVLGRPAVIPVPAAALRLLLGDLADELLLASTRVVPVRLKETGYEFRHPELEGALRHVLGR
;
A
#
# COMPACT_ATOMS: atom_id res chain seq x y z
N MET A 1 -17.83 29.07 23.37
CA MET A 1 -16.55 28.33 23.15
C MET A 1 -15.94 28.84 21.85
N ALA A 2 -14.63 29.08 21.79
CA ALA A 2 -14.00 29.65 20.59
C ALA A 2 -13.99 28.61 19.45
N VAL A 3 -14.39 29.02 18.24
CA VAL A 3 -14.18 28.23 17.02
C VAL A 3 -12.72 28.37 16.63
N GLU A 4 -12.00 27.26 16.56
CA GLU A 4 -10.64 27.23 16.01
C GLU A 4 -10.70 27.02 14.49
N ARG A 5 -9.68 27.56 13.79
CA ARG A 5 -9.54 27.45 12.34
C ARG A 5 -8.16 26.91 11.99
N PHE A 6 -8.15 25.89 11.14
CA PHE A 6 -6.97 25.37 10.48
C PHE A 6 -7.15 25.48 8.97
N GLU A 7 -6.11 25.89 8.27
CA GLU A 7 -6.10 25.98 6.81
C GLU A 7 -4.77 25.46 6.28
N LEU A 8 -4.82 24.67 5.22
CA LEU A 8 -3.66 24.27 4.43
C LEU A 8 -3.99 24.44 2.95
N THR A 9 -3.08 25.04 2.20
CA THR A 9 -3.22 25.25 0.76
C THR A 9 -2.01 24.66 0.05
N SER A 10 -2.26 23.94 -1.05
CA SER A 10 -1.23 23.46 -1.96
C SER A 10 -1.66 23.64 -3.41
N GLU A 11 -0.73 23.47 -4.34
CA GLU A 11 -1.02 23.42 -5.76
C GLU A 11 -1.13 21.97 -6.24
N LEU A 12 -2.15 21.65 -7.02
CA LEU A 12 -2.32 20.35 -7.68
C LEU A 12 -2.07 20.51 -9.19
N PRO A 13 -1.36 19.56 -9.83
CA PRO A 13 -0.91 19.69 -11.23
C PRO A 13 -2.02 19.36 -12.25
N VAL A 14 -3.27 19.73 -11.96
CA VAL A 14 -4.47 19.43 -12.76
C VAL A 14 -5.48 20.58 -12.68
N PRO A 15 -6.43 20.69 -13.62
CA PRO A 15 -7.53 21.63 -13.51
C PRO A 15 -8.50 21.29 -12.36
N PRO A 16 -9.27 22.27 -11.83
CA PRO A 16 -10.16 22.06 -10.68
C PRO A 16 -11.17 20.92 -10.87
N GLY A 17 -11.71 20.75 -12.09
CA GLY A 17 -12.63 19.67 -12.38
C GLY A 17 -12.03 18.27 -12.23
N GLU A 18 -10.76 18.08 -12.60
CA GLU A 18 -10.06 16.81 -12.44
C GLU A 18 -9.71 16.55 -10.96
N ALA A 19 -9.25 17.58 -10.24
CA ALA A 19 -9.01 17.48 -8.81
C ALA A 19 -10.30 17.13 -8.04
N TRP A 20 -11.41 17.80 -8.34
CA TRP A 20 -12.72 17.53 -7.75
C TRP A 20 -13.22 16.12 -8.09
N ALA A 21 -13.10 15.70 -9.35
CA ALA A 21 -13.51 14.37 -9.79
C ALA A 21 -12.71 13.25 -9.09
N TRP A 22 -11.41 13.47 -8.83
CA TRP A 22 -10.61 12.52 -8.05
C TRP A 22 -11.16 12.33 -6.63
N HIS A 23 -11.56 13.42 -5.96
CA HIS A 23 -12.18 13.35 -4.63
C HIS A 23 -13.56 12.68 -4.65
N ALA A 24 -14.28 12.80 -5.77
CA ALA A 24 -15.60 12.20 -5.95
C ALA A 24 -15.55 10.69 -6.19
N ARG A 25 -14.41 10.14 -6.60
CA ARG A 25 -14.28 8.72 -6.97
C ARG A 25 -14.18 7.82 -5.74
N PRO A 26 -14.61 6.55 -5.86
CA PRO A 26 -14.36 5.53 -4.85
C PRO A 26 -12.85 5.41 -4.55
N GLY A 27 -12.49 5.13 -3.30
CA GLY A 27 -11.09 5.01 -2.87
C GLY A 27 -10.43 6.32 -2.44
N ALA A 28 -10.99 7.49 -2.76
CA ALA A 28 -10.38 8.78 -2.41
C ALA A 28 -10.20 8.93 -0.88
N PHE A 29 -11.23 8.56 -0.10
CA PHE A 29 -11.16 8.59 1.36
C PHE A 29 -10.07 7.65 1.90
N GLU A 30 -10.00 6.42 1.38
CA GLU A 30 -9.00 5.43 1.76
C GLU A 30 -7.57 5.90 1.43
N ARG A 31 -7.36 6.60 0.31
CA ARG A 31 -6.06 7.21 -0.04
C ARG A 31 -5.69 8.37 0.87
N LEU A 32 -6.69 9.18 1.24
CA LEU A 32 -6.52 10.34 2.11
C LEU A 32 -6.36 9.97 3.58
N THR A 33 -6.72 8.75 3.99
CA THR A 33 -6.57 8.28 5.36
C THR A 33 -5.08 8.00 5.64
N PRO A 34 -4.43 8.73 6.56
CA PRO A 34 -3.02 8.47 6.86
C PRO A 34 -2.83 7.08 7.45
N PRO A 35 -1.77 6.36 7.08
CA PRO A 35 -1.61 4.95 7.47
C PRO A 35 -1.29 4.76 8.97
N TRP A 36 -0.89 5.81 9.68
CA TRP A 36 -0.71 5.79 11.14
C TRP A 36 -2.01 6.04 11.92
N GLU A 37 -3.09 6.39 11.23
CA GLU A 37 -4.41 6.55 11.85
C GLU A 37 -5.25 5.29 11.66
N THR A 38 -5.95 4.88 12.71
CA THR A 38 -6.88 3.75 12.66
C THR A 38 -8.28 4.31 12.39
N ALA A 39 -8.63 4.45 11.11
CA ALA A 39 -9.97 4.80 10.67
C ALA A 39 -10.55 3.67 9.80
N ARG A 40 -11.75 3.19 10.16
CA ARG A 40 -12.47 2.16 9.41
C ARG A 40 -13.82 2.69 8.98
N VAL A 41 -14.10 2.62 7.67
CA VAL A 41 -15.44 2.89 7.14
C VAL A 41 -16.38 1.76 7.56
N LEU A 42 -17.42 2.10 8.31
CA LEU A 42 -18.49 1.20 8.72
C LEU A 42 -19.66 1.22 7.73
N GLU A 43 -20.02 2.42 7.28
CA GLU A 43 -21.15 2.66 6.38
C GLU A 43 -20.79 3.83 5.46
N ARG A 44 -21.17 3.72 4.18
CA ARG A 44 -21.08 4.83 3.23
C ARG A 44 -22.31 4.80 2.32
N SER A 45 -22.92 5.95 2.13
CA SER A 45 -24.03 6.14 1.20
C SER A 45 -23.91 7.50 0.50
N GLY A 46 -24.56 7.64 -0.65
CA GLY A 46 -24.59 8.89 -1.44
C GLY A 46 -23.26 9.27 -2.09
N SER A 47 -23.16 10.53 -2.49
CA SER A 47 -22.06 11.12 -3.26
C SER A 47 -21.38 12.27 -2.49
N LEU A 48 -20.55 13.11 -3.14
CA LEU A 48 -20.05 14.33 -2.51
C LEU A 48 -21.15 15.37 -2.22
N GLY A 49 -22.33 15.27 -2.83
CA GLY A 49 -23.40 16.26 -2.64
C GLY A 49 -24.37 15.96 -1.49
N ASP A 50 -24.57 14.69 -1.18
CA ASP A 50 -25.61 14.19 -0.28
C ASP A 50 -25.14 13.00 0.57
N GLY A 51 -23.85 12.67 0.50
CA GLY A 51 -23.31 11.47 1.08
C GLY A 51 -23.22 11.52 2.60
N ARG A 52 -23.24 10.32 3.18
CA ARG A 52 -23.01 10.10 4.60
C ARG A 52 -21.95 9.04 4.76
N VAL A 53 -21.00 9.30 5.67
CA VAL A 53 -19.92 8.40 5.99
C VAL A 53 -19.92 8.15 7.50
N VAL A 54 -19.98 6.88 7.89
CA VAL A 54 -19.84 6.45 9.28
C VAL A 54 -18.49 5.77 9.43
N LEU A 55 -17.65 6.33 10.29
CA LEU A 55 -16.32 5.87 10.59
C LEU A 55 -16.24 5.36 12.02
N GLN A 56 -15.45 4.32 12.22
CA GLN A 56 -14.85 4.01 13.52
C GLN A 56 -13.45 4.60 13.51
N VAL A 57 -13.19 5.59 14.38
CA VAL A 57 -11.87 6.21 14.53
C VAL A 57 -11.32 5.85 15.89
N SER A 58 -10.14 5.26 15.94
CA SER A 58 -9.47 4.93 17.20
C SER A 58 -8.38 5.95 17.52
N THR A 59 -8.40 6.49 18.73
CA THR A 59 -7.31 7.29 19.29
C THR A 59 -6.75 6.53 20.49
N GLY A 60 -5.65 5.81 20.25
CA GLY A 60 -5.10 4.88 21.24
C GLY A 60 -6.08 3.73 21.52
N PRO A 61 -6.35 3.38 22.79
CA PRO A 61 -7.26 2.28 23.14
C PRO A 61 -8.75 2.65 22.99
N VAL A 62 -9.07 3.93 22.80
CA VAL A 62 -10.46 4.40 22.71
C VAL A 62 -10.89 4.45 21.25
N SER A 63 -12.07 3.91 20.96
CA SER A 63 -12.69 3.99 19.64
C SER A 63 -13.95 4.85 19.71
N HIS A 64 -14.06 5.79 18.77
CA HIS A 64 -15.20 6.67 18.64
C HIS A 64 -15.94 6.36 17.34
N ARG A 65 -17.26 6.44 17.39
CA ARG A 65 -18.09 6.52 16.19
C ARG A 65 -18.04 7.96 15.71
N TRP A 66 -17.69 8.18 14.44
CA TRP A 66 -17.72 9.49 13.79
C TRP A 66 -18.66 9.39 12.59
N VAL A 67 -19.76 10.15 12.63
CA VAL A 67 -20.70 10.32 11.53
C VAL A 67 -20.43 11.67 10.86
N ALA A 68 -20.02 11.63 9.60
CA ALA A 68 -19.84 12.81 8.76
C ALA A 68 -20.90 12.83 7.64
N GLN A 69 -21.36 14.03 7.30
CA GLN A 69 -22.29 14.27 6.20
C GLN A 69 -21.69 15.27 5.23
N HIS A 70 -21.76 14.95 3.94
CA HIS A 70 -21.37 15.86 2.88
C HIS A 70 -22.52 16.83 2.58
N ARG A 71 -22.18 18.10 2.37
CA ARG A 71 -23.11 19.12 1.89
C ARG A 71 -22.39 20.19 1.07
N ASP A 72 -23.16 21.16 0.60
CA ASP A 72 -22.66 22.36 -0.09
C ASP A 72 -21.69 22.04 -1.24
N ALA A 73 -21.94 20.93 -1.95
CA ALA A 73 -21.13 20.52 -3.09
C ALA A 73 -21.46 21.39 -4.31
N ILE A 74 -20.48 22.17 -4.71
CA ILE A 74 -20.51 22.94 -5.96
C ILE A 74 -19.50 22.24 -6.88
N PRO A 75 -19.95 21.57 -7.96
CA PRO A 75 -19.08 20.83 -8.85
C PRO A 75 -17.85 21.65 -9.27
N GLU A 76 -16.69 21.00 -9.26
CA GLU A 76 -15.39 21.59 -9.62
C GLU A 76 -14.90 22.75 -8.75
N ARG A 77 -15.63 23.10 -7.68
CA ARG A 77 -15.33 24.24 -6.83
C ARG A 77 -15.19 23.88 -5.36
N GLN A 78 -16.14 23.14 -4.80
CA GLN A 78 -16.11 22.80 -3.38
C GLN A 78 -16.99 21.62 -2.99
N PHE A 79 -16.74 21.09 -1.79
CA PHE A 79 -17.69 20.33 -0.99
C PHE A 79 -17.32 20.47 0.50
N VAL A 80 -18.29 20.20 1.38
CA VAL A 80 -18.12 20.34 2.83
C VAL A 80 -18.45 19.03 3.54
N ASP A 81 -17.53 18.59 4.39
CA ASP A 81 -17.72 17.47 5.31
C ASP A 81 -18.03 18.03 6.72
N GLU A 82 -19.27 17.87 7.18
CA GLU A 82 -19.66 18.24 8.55
C GLU A 82 -19.83 17.01 9.44
N GLN A 83 -19.27 17.08 10.65
CA GLN A 83 -19.52 16.09 11.68
C GLN A 83 -20.94 16.27 12.26
N VAL A 84 -21.73 15.21 12.19
CA VAL A 84 -23.03 15.08 12.87
C VAL A 84 -22.85 14.49 14.27
N GLU A 85 -21.99 13.49 14.40
CA GLU A 85 -21.64 12.82 15.65
C GLU A 85 -20.14 12.53 15.64
N GLY A 86 -19.42 12.79 16.72
CA GLY A 86 -17.99 12.49 16.77
C GLY A 86 -17.25 13.12 17.96
N PRO A 87 -15.92 13.07 17.94
CA PRO A 87 -15.09 13.48 19.08
C PRO A 87 -14.98 14.99 19.29
N PHE A 88 -15.36 15.80 18.30
CA PHE A 88 -15.36 17.26 18.40
C PHE A 88 -16.74 17.77 18.85
N ALA A 89 -16.79 18.92 19.50
CA ALA A 89 -18.06 19.62 19.75
C ALA A 89 -18.66 20.18 18.45
N ARG A 90 -17.78 20.55 17.51
CA ARG A 90 -18.12 20.95 16.13
C ARG A 90 -16.95 20.62 15.23
N TRP A 91 -17.23 20.16 14.02
CA TRP A 91 -16.23 19.98 12.96
C TRP A 91 -16.87 20.23 11.61
N VAL A 92 -16.32 21.18 10.86
CA VAL A 92 -16.70 21.52 9.49
C VAL A 92 -15.43 21.60 8.67
N HIS A 93 -15.29 20.72 7.68
CA HIS A 93 -14.14 20.67 6.80
C HIS A 93 -14.59 21.01 5.38
N THR A 94 -14.17 22.16 4.88
CA THR A 94 -14.43 22.62 3.50
C THR A 94 -13.22 22.32 2.62
N HIS A 95 -13.49 21.66 1.50
CA HIS A 95 -12.55 21.44 0.41
C HIS A 95 -12.80 22.48 -0.67
N LEU A 96 -11.78 23.25 -1.06
CA LEU A 96 -11.87 24.29 -2.09
C LEU A 96 -10.93 23.97 -3.25
N PHE A 97 -11.44 24.12 -4.47
CA PHE A 97 -10.74 23.89 -5.73
C PHE A 97 -10.82 25.17 -6.57
N GLU A 98 -9.75 25.95 -6.58
CA GLU A 98 -9.70 27.22 -7.31
C GLU A 98 -8.74 27.11 -8.50
N PRO A 99 -9.04 27.72 -9.66
CA PRO A 99 -8.10 27.78 -10.77
C PRO A 99 -6.78 28.46 -10.35
N ALA A 100 -5.65 27.87 -10.76
CA ALA A 100 -4.31 28.45 -10.62
C ALA A 100 -3.63 28.58 -12.00
N ALA A 101 -2.45 29.21 -12.03
CA ALA A 101 -1.68 29.37 -13.26
C ALA A 101 -1.32 28.02 -13.90
N GLY A 102 -1.13 27.98 -15.21
CA GLY A 102 -0.73 26.76 -15.93
C GLY A 102 -1.80 25.66 -16.00
N GLY A 103 -3.06 25.98 -15.72
CA GLY A 103 -4.15 24.99 -15.67
C GLY A 103 -4.09 24.10 -14.41
N HIS A 104 -3.37 24.54 -13.38
CA HIS A 104 -3.30 23.89 -12.08
C HIS A 104 -4.51 24.26 -11.20
N THR A 105 -4.60 23.62 -10.03
CA THR A 105 -5.61 23.92 -9.01
C THR A 105 -4.93 24.38 -7.75
N ARG A 106 -5.36 25.51 -7.20
CA ARG A 106 -5.13 25.85 -5.80
C ARG A 106 -6.13 25.06 -4.96
N TYR A 107 -5.62 24.07 -4.23
CA TYR A 107 -6.40 23.20 -3.37
C TYR A 107 -6.24 23.61 -1.92
N THR A 108 -7.35 23.99 -1.28
CA THR A 108 -7.37 24.46 0.10
C THR A 108 -8.30 23.61 0.94
N ASP A 109 -7.76 23.04 2.01
CA ASP A 109 -8.53 22.42 3.07
C ASP A 109 -8.68 23.41 4.22
N ARG A 110 -9.92 23.81 4.51
CA ARG A 110 -10.27 24.66 5.66
C ARG A 110 -11.07 23.86 6.67
N VAL A 111 -10.57 23.75 7.88
CA VAL A 111 -11.23 23.07 8.99
C VAL A 111 -11.62 24.09 10.06
N GLU A 112 -12.91 24.20 10.34
CA GLU A 112 -13.44 24.90 11.51
C GLU A 112 -13.83 23.85 12.56
N TYR A 113 -13.21 23.90 13.75
CA TYR A 113 -13.46 22.90 14.79
C TYR A 113 -13.59 23.52 16.18
N GLN A 114 -14.28 22.80 17.07
CA GLN A 114 -14.37 23.10 18.50
C GLN A 114 -14.04 21.86 19.31
N LEU A 115 -13.13 22.00 20.27
CA LEU A 115 -12.76 20.93 21.19
C LEU A 115 -13.85 20.70 22.26
N PRO A 116 -14.06 19.45 22.69
CA PRO A 116 -14.95 19.17 23.83
C PRO A 116 -14.37 19.76 25.13
N GLY A 117 -15.22 19.98 26.14
CA GLY A 117 -14.76 20.39 27.48
C GLY A 117 -14.47 21.89 27.68
N GLY A 118 -14.96 22.77 26.81
CA GLY A 118 -14.92 24.22 27.08
C GLY A 118 -13.53 24.86 26.96
N ALA A 119 -13.35 25.96 27.70
CA ALA A 119 -12.10 26.71 27.73
C ALA A 119 -10.90 25.85 28.20
N ALA A 120 -11.13 24.89 29.10
CA ALA A 120 -10.11 23.96 29.57
C ALA A 120 -9.63 23.03 28.45
N GLY A 121 -10.55 22.44 27.67
CA GLY A 121 -10.19 21.61 26.51
C GLY A 121 -9.41 22.38 25.44
N SER A 122 -9.77 23.66 25.23
CA SER A 122 -9.05 24.55 24.31
C SER A 122 -7.63 24.87 24.80
N PHE A 123 -7.48 25.25 26.08
CA PHE A 123 -6.19 25.64 26.65
C PHE A 123 -5.16 24.50 26.65
N PHE A 124 -5.58 23.27 26.97
CA PHE A 124 -4.66 22.12 27.05
C PHE A 124 -4.53 21.33 25.73
N GLY A 125 -5.54 21.38 24.85
CA GLY A 125 -5.63 20.51 23.67
C GLY A 125 -5.35 21.17 22.33
N ALA A 126 -5.53 22.49 22.19
CA ALA A 126 -5.50 23.18 20.89
C ALA A 126 -4.20 22.98 20.11
N GLY A 127 -3.04 23.11 20.78
CA GLY A 127 -1.74 22.94 20.14
C GLY A 127 -1.51 21.52 19.60
N MET A 128 -1.89 20.51 20.39
CA MET A 128 -1.77 19.10 20.01
C MET A 128 -2.68 18.75 18.83
N VAL A 129 -3.93 19.22 18.85
CA VAL A 129 -4.87 19.03 17.75
C VAL A 129 -4.36 19.71 16.49
N ARG A 130 -3.89 20.97 16.59
CA ARG A 130 -3.35 21.71 15.44
C ARG A 130 -2.15 21.00 14.81
N GLU A 131 -1.23 20.47 15.61
CA GLU A 131 -0.08 19.70 15.10
C GLU A 131 -0.52 18.40 14.43
N ARG A 132 -1.53 17.71 14.99
CA ARG A 132 -2.12 16.51 14.37
C ARG A 132 -2.81 16.83 13.04
N LEU A 133 -3.57 17.92 12.97
CA LEU A 133 -4.18 18.43 11.74
C LEU A 133 -3.10 18.74 10.71
N GLN A 134 -2.06 19.47 11.10
CA GLN A 134 -0.97 19.82 10.19
C GLN A 134 -0.29 18.58 9.58
N ARG A 135 -0.01 17.55 10.39
CA ARG A 135 0.55 16.28 9.90
C ARG A 135 -0.40 15.55 8.94
N THR A 136 -1.66 15.43 9.33
CA THR A 136 -2.72 14.75 8.55
C THR A 136 -2.93 15.43 7.21
N PHE A 137 -3.11 16.74 7.19
CA PHE A 137 -3.38 17.49 5.97
C PHE A 137 -2.15 17.60 5.06
N ARG A 138 -0.93 17.68 5.60
CA ARG A 138 0.29 17.56 4.77
C ARG A 138 0.35 16.22 4.03
N TYR A 139 0.00 15.12 4.69
CA TYR A 139 -0.11 13.82 4.04
C TYR A 139 -1.19 13.80 2.97
N ARG A 140 -2.41 14.26 3.29
CA ARG A 140 -3.54 14.32 2.35
C ARG A 140 -3.17 15.09 1.09
N HIS A 141 -2.65 16.31 1.23
CA HIS A 141 -2.25 17.15 0.10
C HIS A 141 -1.12 16.49 -0.73
N ALA A 142 -0.10 15.94 -0.08
CA ALA A 142 0.99 15.26 -0.76
C ALA A 142 0.52 14.01 -1.53
N THR A 143 -0.46 13.28 -0.99
CA THR A 143 -1.02 12.07 -1.62
C THR A 143 -1.92 12.40 -2.80
N VAL A 144 -2.80 13.40 -2.68
CA VAL A 144 -3.63 13.86 -3.81
C VAL A 144 -2.76 14.32 -4.98
N ALA A 145 -1.77 15.17 -4.70
CA ALA A 145 -0.87 15.68 -5.74
C ALA A 145 -0.10 14.55 -6.44
N ALA A 146 0.41 13.58 -5.66
CA ALA A 146 1.16 12.44 -6.19
C ALA A 146 0.28 11.49 -7.01
N ASP A 147 -0.91 11.14 -6.51
CA ASP A 147 -1.84 10.25 -7.20
C ASP A 147 -2.30 10.88 -8.52
N LEU A 148 -2.67 12.17 -8.53
CA LEU A 148 -3.04 12.90 -9.75
C LEU A 148 -1.90 12.93 -10.77
N LEU A 149 -0.68 13.25 -10.33
CA LEU A 149 0.49 13.27 -11.20
C LEU A 149 0.77 11.89 -11.82
N MET A 150 0.68 10.83 -11.01
CA MET A 150 0.85 9.45 -11.47
C MET A 150 -0.23 9.08 -12.51
N HIS A 151 -1.51 9.38 -12.23
CA HIS A 151 -2.60 9.08 -13.16
C HIS A 151 -2.43 9.81 -14.50
N ARG A 152 -2.00 11.08 -14.48
CA ARG A 152 -1.66 11.82 -15.70
C ARG A 152 -0.50 11.21 -16.48
N ARG A 153 0.55 10.76 -15.79
CA ARG A 153 1.73 10.14 -16.43
C ARG A 153 1.40 8.82 -17.08
N LEU A 154 0.60 7.99 -16.39
CA LEU A 154 0.13 6.73 -16.93
C LEU A 154 -0.84 6.95 -18.10
N ALA A 155 -1.62 8.05 -18.09
CA ALA A 155 -2.57 8.44 -19.12
C ALA A 155 -3.45 7.27 -19.61
N ALA A 156 -3.76 6.35 -18.70
CA ALA A 156 -4.40 5.09 -19.05
C ALA A 156 -5.89 5.32 -19.28
N ALA A 157 -6.41 4.75 -20.37
CA ALA A 157 -7.86 4.63 -20.53
C ALA A 157 -8.46 3.84 -19.37
N PRO A 158 -9.74 4.09 -18.99
CA PRO A 158 -10.44 3.28 -18.00
C PRO A 158 -10.32 1.78 -18.31
N MET A 159 -10.09 0.97 -17.27
CA MET A 159 -9.92 -0.48 -17.36
C MET A 159 -10.76 -1.16 -16.29
N THR A 160 -11.16 -2.39 -16.53
CA THR A 160 -11.65 -3.32 -15.49
C THR A 160 -10.49 -4.19 -15.01
N VAL A 161 -10.06 -4.01 -13.77
CA VAL A 161 -8.94 -4.75 -13.15
C VAL A 161 -9.49 -5.71 -12.10
N ALA A 162 -9.24 -7.00 -12.27
CA ALA A 162 -9.60 -7.99 -11.25
C ALA A 162 -8.43 -8.23 -10.29
N ILE A 163 -8.68 -8.18 -8.98
CA ILE A 163 -7.61 -8.25 -7.96
C ILE A 163 -7.91 -9.35 -6.94
N THR A 164 -7.03 -10.35 -6.86
CA THR A 164 -7.01 -11.26 -5.70
C THR A 164 -6.32 -10.57 -4.52
N GLY A 165 -6.74 -10.86 -3.29
CA GLY A 165 -6.14 -10.21 -2.11
C GLY A 165 -6.48 -8.72 -2.00
N ALA A 166 -7.53 -8.26 -2.67
CA ALA A 166 -8.01 -6.88 -2.68
C ALA A 166 -8.38 -6.33 -1.28
N THR A 167 -8.63 -7.20 -0.30
CA THR A 167 -8.90 -6.82 1.10
C THR A 167 -7.64 -6.79 1.98
N GLY A 168 -6.49 -7.19 1.44
CA GLY A 168 -5.21 -7.14 2.14
C GLY A 168 -4.58 -5.75 2.05
N LEU A 169 -3.42 -5.57 2.72
CA LEU A 169 -2.71 -4.30 2.81
C LEU A 169 -2.42 -3.69 1.42
N LEU A 170 -1.70 -4.41 0.55
CA LEU A 170 -1.39 -3.92 -0.80
C LEU A 170 -2.62 -3.83 -1.69
N GLY A 171 -3.49 -4.85 -1.65
CA GLY A 171 -4.67 -4.91 -2.51
C GLY A 171 -5.68 -3.80 -2.24
N GLY A 172 -5.84 -3.39 -0.98
CA GLY A 172 -6.75 -2.30 -0.62
C GLY A 172 -6.24 -0.94 -1.11
N VAL A 173 -4.94 -0.68 -0.93
CA VAL A 173 -4.32 0.56 -1.43
C VAL A 173 -4.34 0.59 -2.96
N LEU A 174 -3.95 -0.51 -3.62
CA LEU A 174 -4.00 -0.61 -5.09
C LEU A 174 -5.42 -0.42 -5.62
N SER A 175 -6.42 -1.03 -4.99
CA SER A 175 -7.82 -0.84 -5.39
C SER A 175 -8.20 0.63 -5.34
N SER A 176 -7.82 1.32 -4.27
CA SER A 176 -8.15 2.74 -4.05
C SER A 176 -7.41 3.66 -5.03
N VAL A 177 -6.15 3.36 -5.35
CA VAL A 177 -5.39 4.08 -6.38
C VAL A 177 -6.04 3.89 -7.76
N LEU A 178 -6.39 2.65 -8.13
CA LEU A 178 -6.99 2.38 -9.43
C LEU A 178 -8.36 3.04 -9.59
N THR A 179 -9.22 2.98 -8.58
CA THR A 179 -10.56 3.59 -8.65
C THR A 179 -10.52 5.12 -8.67
N THR A 180 -9.59 5.73 -7.93
CA THR A 180 -9.36 7.19 -8.01
C THR A 180 -8.79 7.61 -9.36
N GLY A 181 -8.08 6.71 -10.07
CA GLY A 181 -7.68 6.88 -11.47
C GLY A 181 -8.80 6.71 -12.49
N GLY A 182 -10.00 6.30 -12.06
CA GLY A 182 -11.15 6.06 -12.94
C GLY A 182 -11.25 4.64 -13.49
N HIS A 183 -10.42 3.70 -13.01
CA HIS A 183 -10.55 2.29 -13.33
C HIS A 183 -11.65 1.61 -12.48
N THR A 184 -12.20 0.52 -12.99
CA THR A 184 -13.12 -0.35 -12.24
C THR A 184 -12.35 -1.50 -11.63
N VAL A 185 -12.55 -1.78 -10.34
CA VAL A 185 -11.89 -2.89 -9.64
C VAL A 185 -12.90 -3.97 -9.31
N ARG A 186 -12.66 -5.21 -9.76
CA ARG A 186 -13.40 -6.40 -9.35
C ARG A 186 -12.59 -7.22 -8.35
N ARG A 187 -13.19 -7.62 -7.24
CA ARG A 187 -12.47 -8.36 -6.20
C ARG A 187 -12.59 -9.86 -6.44
N ILE A 188 -11.47 -10.55 -6.48
CA ILE A 188 -11.43 -12.02 -6.47
C ILE A 188 -11.21 -12.47 -5.02
N THR A 189 -12.17 -13.18 -4.42
CA THR A 189 -12.17 -13.46 -2.98
C THR A 189 -12.74 -14.83 -2.62
N ARG A 190 -12.19 -15.38 -1.52
CA ARG A 190 -12.66 -16.61 -0.86
C ARG A 190 -13.97 -16.44 -0.10
N ARG A 191 -14.37 -15.20 0.17
CA ARG A 191 -15.59 -14.86 0.92
C ARG A 191 -16.24 -13.68 0.22
N PRO A 192 -17.06 -13.91 -0.82
CA PRO A 192 -17.79 -12.84 -1.48
C PRO A 192 -18.76 -12.21 -0.50
N THR A 193 -18.74 -10.89 -0.40
CA THR A 193 -19.65 -10.09 0.43
C THR A 193 -20.39 -9.03 -0.39
N ARG A 194 -20.03 -8.87 -1.67
CA ARG A 194 -20.70 -7.97 -2.62
C ARG A 194 -21.15 -8.76 -3.86
N PRO A 195 -22.20 -8.30 -4.56
CA PRO A 195 -22.68 -8.98 -5.78
C PRO A 195 -21.65 -9.07 -6.90
N ASP A 196 -20.72 -8.13 -6.98
CA ASP A 196 -19.66 -8.03 -7.99
C ASP A 196 -18.37 -8.78 -7.60
N ASP A 197 -18.34 -9.44 -6.43
CA ASP A 197 -17.21 -10.25 -6.02
C ASP A 197 -17.13 -11.55 -6.83
N ILE A 198 -15.96 -11.81 -7.39
CA ILE A 198 -15.64 -13.05 -8.09
C ILE A 198 -15.27 -14.12 -7.05
N ARG A 199 -16.06 -15.18 -6.95
CA ARG A 199 -15.80 -16.30 -6.04
C ARG A 199 -14.53 -17.05 -6.46
N TRP A 200 -13.66 -17.29 -5.49
CA TRP A 200 -12.39 -17.98 -5.68
C TRP A 200 -12.07 -18.89 -4.49
N ASP A 201 -11.85 -20.16 -4.76
CA ASP A 201 -11.50 -21.17 -3.77
C ASP A 201 -10.38 -22.09 -4.29
N PRO A 202 -9.10 -21.72 -4.05
CA PRO A 202 -7.96 -22.53 -4.46
C PRO A 202 -7.97 -23.95 -3.92
N ALA A 203 -8.46 -24.15 -2.69
CA ALA A 203 -8.44 -25.45 -2.04
C ALA A 203 -9.41 -26.43 -2.71
N GLN A 204 -10.47 -25.90 -3.35
CA GLN A 204 -11.44 -26.68 -4.10
C GLN A 204 -11.24 -26.60 -5.62
N GLY A 205 -10.21 -25.88 -6.09
CA GLY A 205 -9.97 -25.69 -7.53
C GLY A 205 -11.06 -24.87 -8.23
N GLN A 206 -11.75 -23.97 -7.51
CA GLN A 206 -12.90 -23.22 -8.04
C GLN A 206 -12.56 -21.75 -8.28
N LEU A 207 -12.85 -21.27 -9.48
CA LEU A 207 -12.84 -19.85 -9.83
C LEU A 207 -13.99 -19.58 -10.79
N ASP A 208 -14.84 -18.60 -10.47
CA ASP A 208 -15.96 -18.23 -11.34
C ASP A 208 -15.46 -17.52 -12.60
N ALA A 209 -15.22 -18.30 -13.66
CA ALA A 209 -14.70 -17.82 -14.93
C ALA A 209 -15.68 -16.88 -15.66
N ALA A 210 -16.99 -17.05 -15.47
CA ALA A 210 -17.99 -16.21 -16.13
C ALA A 210 -17.90 -14.76 -15.64
N MET A 211 -17.64 -14.56 -14.36
CA MET A 211 -17.49 -13.23 -13.75
C MET A 211 -16.17 -12.52 -14.14
N LEU A 212 -15.24 -13.22 -14.80
CA LEU A 212 -14.02 -12.65 -15.41
C LEU A 212 -14.26 -12.07 -16.81
N ALA A 213 -15.45 -12.23 -17.39
CA ALA A 213 -15.78 -11.63 -18.67
C ALA A 213 -15.66 -10.09 -18.62
N GLY A 214 -14.96 -9.52 -19.62
CA GLY A 214 -14.72 -8.08 -19.73
C GLY A 214 -13.63 -7.53 -18.80
N VAL A 215 -12.85 -8.40 -18.13
CA VAL A 215 -11.67 -7.98 -17.35
C VAL A 215 -10.49 -7.71 -18.28
N ASP A 216 -9.95 -6.50 -18.25
CA ASP A 216 -8.82 -6.08 -19.08
C ASP A 216 -7.47 -6.54 -18.53
N ALA A 217 -7.37 -6.67 -17.20
CA ALA A 217 -6.14 -6.95 -16.48
C ALA A 217 -6.40 -7.65 -15.14
N VAL A 218 -5.45 -8.47 -14.70
CA VAL A 218 -5.54 -9.18 -13.42
C VAL A 218 -4.31 -8.91 -12.57
N VAL A 219 -4.51 -8.66 -11.26
CA VAL A 219 -3.43 -8.56 -10.28
C VAL A 219 -3.61 -9.65 -9.21
N HIS A 220 -2.60 -10.52 -9.09
CA HIS A 220 -2.58 -11.59 -8.12
C HIS A 220 -1.72 -11.23 -6.90
N LEU A 221 -2.34 -10.73 -5.82
CA LEU A 221 -1.67 -10.37 -4.56
C LEU A 221 -2.01 -11.31 -3.40
N ALA A 222 -2.89 -12.29 -3.60
CA ALA A 222 -3.30 -13.19 -2.53
C ALA A 222 -2.18 -14.16 -2.16
N GLY A 223 -1.94 -14.33 -0.86
CA GLY A 223 -0.99 -15.30 -0.34
C GLY A 223 -1.05 -15.37 1.18
N GLU A 224 -0.63 -16.51 1.73
CA GLU A 224 -0.51 -16.69 3.19
C GLU A 224 0.65 -15.84 3.73
N THR A 225 0.45 -15.17 4.87
CA THR A 225 1.51 -14.37 5.51
C THR A 225 2.70 -15.25 5.91
N ILE A 226 3.89 -14.87 5.43
CA ILE A 226 5.15 -15.58 5.71
C ILE A 226 5.66 -15.33 7.13
N ALA A 227 5.42 -14.12 7.67
CA ALA A 227 5.96 -13.65 8.94
C ALA A 227 5.03 -13.91 10.15
N GLY A 228 4.39 -15.08 10.21
CA GLY A 228 3.38 -15.43 11.23
C GLY A 228 3.78 -16.63 12.08
N GLY A 229 4.74 -16.45 12.99
CA GLY A 229 5.25 -17.50 13.88
C GLY A 229 6.38 -18.34 13.26
N ARG A 230 6.83 -19.38 13.98
CA ARG A 230 7.90 -20.28 13.53
C ARG A 230 7.43 -21.14 12.35
N TRP A 231 8.34 -21.45 11.44
CA TRP A 231 8.06 -22.27 10.25
C TRP A 231 8.08 -23.76 10.57
N THR A 232 6.97 -24.27 11.10
CA THR A 232 6.71 -25.71 11.17
C THR A 232 6.55 -26.31 9.76
N ALA A 233 6.70 -27.63 9.62
CA ALA A 233 6.47 -28.31 8.34
C ALA A 233 5.09 -28.01 7.76
N GLU A 234 4.06 -27.96 8.61
CA GLU A 234 2.71 -27.60 8.21
C GLU A 234 2.60 -26.14 7.72
N LYS A 235 3.25 -25.19 8.42
CA LYS A 235 3.28 -23.78 7.98
C LYS A 235 4.02 -23.62 6.65
N ARG A 236 5.15 -24.30 6.47
CA ARG A 236 5.91 -24.32 5.20
C ARG A 236 5.06 -24.85 4.05
N ARG A 237 4.35 -25.97 4.27
CA ARG A 237 3.39 -26.52 3.30
C ARG A 237 2.29 -25.53 2.93
N ARG A 238 1.61 -24.93 3.91
CA ARG A 238 0.57 -23.91 3.66
C ARG A 238 1.11 -22.69 2.91
N ILE A 239 2.33 -22.24 3.23
CA ILE A 239 2.98 -21.14 2.52
C ILE A 239 3.12 -21.54 1.05
N LEU A 240 3.75 -22.68 0.74
CA LEU A 240 3.97 -23.13 -0.63
C LEU A 240 2.65 -23.30 -1.40
N GLU A 241 1.70 -24.07 -0.85
CA GLU A 241 0.39 -24.35 -1.47
C GLU A 241 -0.40 -23.07 -1.74
N SER A 242 -0.39 -22.11 -0.80
CA SER A 242 -1.08 -20.83 -1.00
C SER A 242 -0.53 -20.00 -2.16
N ARG A 243 0.76 -20.17 -2.52
CA ARG A 243 1.36 -19.54 -3.70
C ARG A 243 1.03 -20.34 -4.95
N THR A 244 1.26 -21.65 -4.93
CA THR A 244 1.20 -22.47 -6.14
C THR A 244 -0.23 -22.75 -6.57
N GLN A 245 -1.07 -23.32 -5.70
CA GLN A 245 -2.44 -23.72 -6.06
C GLN A 245 -3.29 -22.52 -6.52
N GLY A 246 -3.19 -21.41 -5.78
CA GLY A 246 -3.93 -20.19 -6.11
C GLY A 246 -3.49 -19.56 -7.43
N THR A 247 -2.17 -19.51 -7.67
CA THR A 247 -1.61 -18.93 -8.89
C THR A 247 -1.90 -19.82 -10.10
N THR A 248 -1.72 -21.14 -9.98
CA THR A 248 -1.99 -22.10 -11.06
C THR A 248 -3.45 -22.07 -11.47
N LEU A 249 -4.38 -22.17 -10.50
CA LEU A 249 -5.82 -22.10 -10.78
C LEU A 249 -6.20 -20.82 -11.53
N LEU A 250 -5.66 -19.68 -11.09
CA LEU A 250 -5.90 -18.41 -11.74
C LEU A 250 -5.33 -18.40 -13.17
N ALA A 251 -4.06 -18.79 -13.35
CA ALA A 251 -3.40 -18.80 -14.65
C ALA A 251 -4.09 -19.72 -15.66
N GLU A 252 -4.49 -20.92 -15.24
CA GLU A 252 -5.22 -21.89 -16.08
C GLU A 252 -6.61 -21.36 -16.46
N THR A 253 -7.34 -20.79 -15.50
CA THR A 253 -8.66 -20.21 -15.78
C THR A 253 -8.56 -19.08 -16.79
N LEU A 254 -7.59 -18.17 -16.61
CA LEU A 254 -7.38 -17.05 -17.54
C LEU A 254 -6.97 -17.52 -18.94
N ALA A 255 -6.17 -18.58 -19.04
CA ALA A 255 -5.76 -19.16 -20.32
C ALA A 255 -6.95 -19.70 -21.14
N GLN A 256 -7.98 -20.21 -20.44
CA GLN A 256 -9.17 -20.81 -21.03
C GLN A 256 -10.27 -19.80 -21.38
N LEU A 257 -10.14 -18.53 -20.99
CA LEU A 257 -11.14 -17.51 -21.32
C LEU A 257 -11.21 -17.26 -22.83
N PRO A 258 -12.42 -17.10 -23.41
CA PRO A 258 -12.57 -16.73 -24.82
C PRO A 258 -11.93 -15.37 -25.16
N VAL A 259 -12.10 -14.40 -24.25
CA VAL A 259 -11.43 -13.09 -24.30
C VAL A 259 -10.54 -13.00 -23.08
N ARG A 260 -9.23 -13.09 -23.29
CA ARG A 260 -8.22 -13.11 -22.23
C ARG A 260 -7.88 -11.68 -21.78
N PRO A 261 -7.55 -11.47 -20.50
CA PRO A 261 -6.99 -10.19 -20.07
C PRO A 261 -5.66 -9.92 -20.79
N ARG A 262 -5.34 -8.65 -20.97
CA ARG A 262 -4.10 -8.22 -21.65
C ARG A 262 -2.87 -8.47 -20.80
N VAL A 263 -3.03 -8.53 -19.47
CA VAL A 263 -1.93 -8.68 -18.52
C VAL A 263 -2.35 -9.41 -17.25
N LEU A 264 -1.46 -10.25 -16.74
CA LEU A 264 -1.47 -10.79 -15.39
C LEU A 264 -0.23 -10.28 -14.64
N VAL A 265 -0.44 -9.43 -13.64
CA VAL A 265 0.61 -9.02 -12.70
C VAL A 265 0.53 -9.92 -11.48
N SER A 266 1.44 -10.89 -11.38
CA SER A 266 1.53 -11.79 -10.23
C SER A 266 2.54 -11.25 -9.24
N ALA A 267 2.16 -11.18 -7.96
CA ALA A 267 3.12 -10.96 -6.89
C ALA A 267 4.17 -12.09 -6.90
N SER A 268 5.36 -11.70 -6.48
CA SER A 268 6.53 -12.51 -6.17
C SER A 268 7.26 -11.79 -5.01
N ALA A 269 8.46 -12.23 -4.64
CA ALA A 269 9.26 -11.58 -3.60
C ALA A 269 10.74 -11.59 -3.94
N VAL A 270 11.46 -10.57 -3.48
CA VAL A 270 12.94 -10.53 -3.58
C VAL A 270 13.64 -11.70 -2.88
N GLY A 271 12.94 -12.42 -1.99
CA GLY A 271 13.47 -13.63 -1.37
C GLY A 271 13.84 -14.74 -2.37
N ILE A 272 13.34 -14.69 -3.60
CA ILE A 272 13.70 -15.65 -4.67
C ILE A 272 15.20 -15.66 -5.01
N TYR A 273 15.91 -14.57 -4.74
CA TYR A 273 17.35 -14.50 -4.99
C TYR A 273 18.19 -15.22 -3.92
N GLY A 274 17.61 -15.47 -2.74
CA GLY A 274 18.31 -15.98 -1.57
C GLY A 274 19.34 -15.01 -0.99
N PRO A 275 20.02 -15.37 0.11
CA PRO A 275 21.10 -14.57 0.67
C PRO A 275 22.31 -14.54 -0.29
N ARG A 276 22.70 -13.33 -0.73
CA ARG A 276 23.80 -13.10 -1.70
C ARG A 276 24.86 -12.13 -1.19
N GLY A 277 24.84 -11.81 0.10
CA GLY A 277 25.83 -10.94 0.73
C GLY A 277 25.81 -9.53 0.12
N GLU A 278 26.95 -9.11 -0.42
CA GLU A 278 27.18 -7.78 -1.02
C GLU A 278 26.80 -7.69 -2.51
N GLU A 279 26.52 -8.82 -3.16
CA GLU A 279 26.21 -8.86 -4.59
C GLU A 279 24.98 -8.01 -4.92
N VAL A 280 25.11 -7.12 -5.90
CA VAL A 280 23.98 -6.34 -6.41
C VAL A 280 23.13 -7.24 -7.32
N LEU A 281 21.86 -7.42 -6.94
CA LEU A 281 20.94 -8.33 -7.59
C LEU A 281 19.98 -7.55 -8.49
N THR A 282 19.84 -8.01 -9.73
CA THR A 282 18.96 -7.44 -10.75
C THR A 282 18.02 -8.51 -11.27
N GLU A 283 17.04 -8.12 -12.09
CA GLU A 283 16.12 -9.03 -12.75
C GLU A 283 16.83 -10.04 -13.67
N ALA A 284 18.04 -9.72 -14.13
CA ALA A 284 18.88 -10.58 -14.95
C ALA A 284 19.80 -11.52 -14.13
N THR A 285 19.86 -11.35 -12.81
CA THR A 285 20.71 -12.19 -11.96
C THR A 285 20.20 -13.63 -11.94
N SER A 286 21.11 -14.57 -12.20
CA SER A 286 20.83 -16.00 -12.13
C SER A 286 20.36 -16.41 -10.73
N LEU A 287 19.25 -17.13 -10.68
CA LEU A 287 18.68 -17.66 -9.46
C LEU A 287 19.37 -18.99 -9.10
N ARG A 288 19.58 -19.25 -7.81
CA ARG A 288 20.07 -20.55 -7.34
C ARG A 288 18.94 -21.56 -7.38
N THR A 289 19.22 -22.74 -7.92
CA THR A 289 18.28 -23.87 -8.02
C THR A 289 18.91 -25.13 -7.44
N GLY A 290 18.09 -26.09 -7.02
CA GLY A 290 18.56 -27.38 -6.51
C GLY A 290 18.55 -27.48 -4.98
N PRO A 291 19.20 -28.52 -4.41
CA PRO A 291 19.07 -28.87 -2.99
C PRO A 291 19.61 -27.80 -2.02
N GLU A 292 20.50 -26.93 -2.48
CA GLU A 292 21.08 -25.82 -1.71
C GLU A 292 20.16 -24.58 -1.63
N ALA A 293 19.04 -24.57 -2.37
CA ALA A 293 18.10 -23.45 -2.34
C ALA A 293 17.36 -23.44 -0.99
N SER A 294 17.34 -22.27 -0.34
CA SER A 294 16.52 -22.05 0.86
C SER A 294 15.04 -22.27 0.56
N PHE A 295 14.23 -22.42 1.60
CA PHE A 295 12.79 -22.60 1.41
C PHE A 295 12.14 -21.38 0.76
N VAL A 296 12.56 -20.16 1.10
CA VAL A 296 12.02 -18.95 0.45
C VAL A 296 12.38 -18.91 -1.04
N GLU A 297 13.58 -19.35 -1.41
CA GLU A 297 13.97 -19.51 -2.83
C GLU A 297 13.08 -20.54 -3.52
N GLN A 298 12.90 -21.73 -2.94
CA GLN A 298 12.03 -22.79 -3.49
C GLN A 298 10.58 -22.32 -3.66
N VAL A 299 10.04 -21.59 -2.69
CA VAL A 299 8.70 -21.00 -2.79
C VAL A 299 8.64 -19.98 -3.93
N GLY A 300 9.63 -19.10 -4.05
CA GLY A 300 9.71 -18.11 -5.13
C GLY A 300 9.73 -18.76 -6.52
N HIS A 301 10.54 -19.79 -6.70
CA HIS A 301 10.62 -20.57 -7.94
C HIS A 301 9.29 -21.22 -8.31
N ALA A 302 8.69 -21.96 -7.38
CA ALA A 302 7.43 -22.64 -7.62
C ALA A 302 6.30 -21.65 -7.89
N TRP A 303 6.30 -20.50 -7.20
CA TRP A 303 5.32 -19.44 -7.38
C TRP A 303 5.44 -18.79 -8.77
N GLU A 304 6.65 -18.38 -9.17
CA GLU A 304 6.88 -17.75 -10.47
C GLU A 304 6.67 -18.71 -11.65
N ALA A 305 6.83 -20.02 -11.45
CA ALA A 305 6.50 -21.04 -12.45
C ALA A 305 4.98 -21.25 -12.61
N SER A 306 4.19 -21.02 -11.56
CA SER A 306 2.74 -21.30 -11.55
C SER A 306 1.93 -20.38 -12.50
N VAL A 307 2.53 -19.30 -13.02
CA VAL A 307 1.93 -18.40 -14.02
C VAL A 307 2.09 -18.88 -15.47
N GLU A 308 2.88 -19.94 -15.69
CA GLU A 308 3.21 -20.44 -17.03
C GLU A 308 1.98 -20.70 -17.93
N PRO A 309 0.84 -21.25 -17.44
CA PRO A 309 -0.35 -21.44 -18.28
C PRO A 309 -0.84 -20.13 -18.95
N ALA A 310 -0.78 -19.00 -18.23
CA ALA A 310 -1.18 -17.71 -18.77
C ALA A 310 -0.19 -17.22 -19.84
N GLU A 311 1.11 -17.41 -19.63
CA GLU A 311 2.14 -17.04 -20.61
C GLU A 311 2.02 -17.84 -21.91
N ARG A 312 1.84 -19.16 -21.81
CA ARG A 312 1.62 -20.04 -22.97
C ARG A 312 0.37 -19.66 -23.74
N ALA A 313 -0.64 -19.10 -23.08
CA ALA A 313 -1.86 -18.58 -23.70
C ALA A 313 -1.69 -17.16 -24.31
N GLY A 314 -0.48 -16.60 -24.30
CA GLY A 314 -0.16 -15.30 -24.88
C GLY A 314 -0.54 -14.10 -23.99
N ILE A 315 -0.90 -14.32 -22.73
CA ILE A 315 -1.15 -13.23 -21.77
C ILE A 315 0.20 -12.65 -21.36
N ARG A 316 0.34 -11.32 -21.37
CA ARG A 316 1.54 -10.67 -20.83
C ARG A 316 1.62 -10.91 -19.33
N VAL A 317 2.68 -11.56 -18.85
CA VAL A 317 2.86 -11.80 -17.42
C VAL A 317 3.98 -10.92 -16.87
N VAL A 318 3.71 -10.32 -15.71
CA VAL A 318 4.69 -9.61 -14.88
C VAL A 318 4.80 -10.35 -13.54
N ARG A 319 6.02 -10.75 -13.17
CA ARG A 319 6.35 -11.35 -11.87
C ARG A 319 6.96 -10.27 -10.98
N ALA A 320 6.13 -9.66 -10.15
CA ALA A 320 6.49 -8.52 -9.33
C ALA A 320 7.26 -8.98 -8.07
N ARG A 321 8.59 -8.99 -8.11
CA ARG A 321 9.47 -9.34 -6.98
C ARG A 321 9.49 -8.20 -5.97
N ILE A 322 8.54 -8.22 -5.04
CA ILE A 322 8.32 -7.14 -4.08
C ILE A 322 9.35 -7.19 -2.95
N GLY A 323 9.94 -6.03 -2.63
CA GLY A 323 10.80 -5.82 -1.47
C GLY A 323 10.03 -5.75 -0.13
N ILE A 324 10.71 -5.36 0.94
CA ILE A 324 10.08 -5.11 2.23
C ILE A 324 9.28 -3.80 2.13
N VAL A 325 7.96 -3.92 2.21
CA VAL A 325 7.06 -2.76 2.07
C VAL A 325 7.00 -1.97 3.37
N GLU A 326 7.35 -0.69 3.30
CA GLU A 326 7.38 0.24 4.43
C GLU A 326 6.01 0.91 4.61
N THR A 327 5.30 0.55 5.69
CA THR A 327 4.05 1.18 6.14
C THR A 327 3.74 0.86 7.59
N PRO A 328 3.21 1.81 8.40
CA PRO A 328 2.79 1.53 9.77
C PRO A 328 1.50 0.68 9.85
N ALA A 329 0.75 0.55 8.75
CA ALA A 329 -0.54 -0.16 8.73
C ALA A 329 -0.40 -1.69 8.74
N GLY A 330 0.82 -2.23 8.59
CA GLY A 330 1.09 -3.66 8.63
C GLY A 330 2.53 -4.01 8.26
N GLY A 331 2.78 -5.28 7.96
CA GLY A 331 4.09 -5.71 7.47
C GLY A 331 5.23 -5.64 8.50
N ALA A 332 6.45 -5.36 8.02
CA ALA A 332 7.65 -5.34 8.85
C ALA A 332 7.71 -4.07 9.72
N LEU A 333 7.46 -2.89 9.14
CA LEU A 333 7.52 -1.61 9.85
C LEU A 333 6.56 -1.58 11.04
N ALA A 334 5.30 -1.98 10.86
CA ALA A 334 4.34 -2.06 11.96
C ALA A 334 4.81 -2.93 13.15
N LYS A 335 5.60 -3.98 12.89
CA LYS A 335 6.18 -4.84 13.94
C LYS A 335 7.42 -4.21 14.60
N MET A 336 8.16 -3.38 13.87
CA MET A 336 9.31 -2.65 14.38
C MET A 336 8.90 -1.42 15.22
N LEU A 337 7.76 -0.80 14.94
CA LEU A 337 7.34 0.43 15.61
C LEU A 337 7.22 0.32 17.14
N PRO A 338 6.59 -0.70 17.75
CA PRO A 338 6.44 -0.76 19.21
C PRO A 338 7.77 -0.69 19.99
N PRO A 339 8.79 -1.53 19.73
CA PRO A 339 10.06 -1.42 20.45
C PRO A 339 10.79 -0.11 20.16
N PHE A 340 10.73 0.43 18.94
CA PHE A 340 11.35 1.72 18.62
C PHE A 340 10.68 2.89 19.34
N LEU A 341 9.35 2.92 19.40
CA LEU A 341 8.60 3.96 20.13
C LEU A 341 8.86 3.90 21.64
N ALA A 342 9.11 2.71 22.18
CA ALA A 342 9.54 2.51 23.58
C ALA A 342 11.02 2.85 23.84
N GLY A 343 11.79 3.25 22.82
CA GLY A 343 13.23 3.53 22.93
C GLY A 343 14.13 2.29 23.00
N GLY A 344 13.56 1.09 22.80
CA GLY A 344 14.26 -0.20 22.76
C GLY A 344 14.59 -0.69 21.35
N GLY A 345 14.60 0.21 20.35
CA GLY A 345 14.96 -0.12 18.97
C GLY A 345 16.43 -0.58 18.87
N GLY A 346 16.73 -1.33 17.81
CA GLY A 346 17.98 -2.09 17.75
C GLY A 346 18.45 -2.48 16.36
N VAL A 347 19.75 -2.64 16.21
CA VAL A 347 20.37 -3.30 15.04
C VAL A 347 20.23 -4.81 15.20
N LEU A 348 19.80 -5.50 14.14
CA LEU A 348 19.61 -6.96 14.14
C LEU A 348 20.87 -7.66 13.64
N GLY A 349 21.41 -8.57 14.46
CA GLY A 349 22.62 -9.33 14.12
C GLY A 349 23.82 -8.40 13.88
N PRO A 350 24.65 -8.63 12.83
CA PRO A 350 25.80 -7.78 12.53
C PRO A 350 25.41 -6.40 11.98
N GLY A 351 24.16 -6.23 11.51
CA GLY A 351 23.67 -4.98 10.95
C GLY A 351 24.12 -4.68 9.52
N THR A 352 25.05 -5.45 8.96
CA THR A 352 25.62 -5.27 7.62
C THR A 352 24.73 -5.84 6.52
N GLN A 353 23.77 -6.70 6.85
CA GLN A 353 22.92 -7.33 5.85
C GLN A 353 22.05 -6.30 5.11
N TRP A 354 22.01 -6.42 3.79
CA TRP A 354 21.24 -5.55 2.91
C TRP A 354 19.75 -5.86 2.99
N THR A 355 18.98 -4.80 3.16
CA THR A 355 17.52 -4.76 3.19
C THR A 355 17.01 -4.03 1.95
N SER A 356 16.39 -4.80 1.06
CA SER A 356 15.70 -4.25 -0.12
C SER A 356 14.28 -3.85 0.25
N TRP A 357 14.08 -2.57 0.52
CA TRP A 357 12.81 -1.99 0.96
C TRP A 357 12.09 -1.28 -0.20
N ILE A 358 10.82 -0.93 -0.03
CA ILE A 358 10.05 -0.04 -0.92
C ILE A 358 8.92 0.65 -0.13
N GLY A 359 8.64 1.91 -0.43
CA GLY A 359 7.47 2.60 0.15
C GLY A 359 6.15 2.00 -0.34
N ILE A 360 5.11 2.01 0.51
CA ILE A 360 3.78 1.49 0.15
C ILE A 360 3.18 2.15 -1.10
N ASP A 361 3.39 3.46 -1.30
CA ASP A 361 2.90 4.15 -2.48
C ASP A 361 3.71 3.80 -3.73
N ASP A 362 5.02 3.58 -3.60
CA ASP A 362 5.88 3.21 -4.71
C ASP A 362 5.63 1.79 -5.20
N VAL A 363 5.36 0.83 -4.30
CA VAL A 363 4.99 -0.52 -4.74
C VAL A 363 3.66 -0.50 -5.49
N VAL A 364 2.69 0.30 -5.07
CA VAL A 364 1.40 0.42 -5.75
C VAL A 364 1.54 1.18 -7.07
N GLY A 365 2.32 2.25 -7.12
CA GLY A 365 2.66 2.97 -8.35
C GLY A 365 3.35 2.06 -9.36
N ALA A 366 4.31 1.25 -8.93
CA ALA A 366 5.00 0.28 -9.78
C ALA A 366 4.06 -0.83 -10.30
N LEU A 367 3.08 -1.26 -9.50
CA LEU A 367 2.03 -2.18 -9.95
C LEU A 367 1.13 -1.53 -11.02
N CYS A 368 0.76 -0.25 -10.85
CA CYS A 368 0.01 0.50 -11.86
C CYS A 368 0.81 0.67 -13.16
N HIS A 369 2.10 0.99 -13.05
CA HIS A 369 3.02 1.04 -14.19
C HIS A 369 3.11 -0.29 -14.92
N ALA A 370 3.23 -1.41 -14.19
CA ALA A 370 3.24 -2.75 -14.78
C ALA A 370 1.93 -3.13 -15.48
N LEU A 371 0.79 -2.65 -14.99
CA LEU A 371 -0.51 -2.85 -15.63
C LEU A 371 -0.57 -2.17 -17.00
N VAL A 372 -0.14 -0.90 -17.07
CA VAL A 372 -0.33 -0.03 -18.23
C VAL A 372 0.79 -0.18 -19.26
N SER A 373 2.05 -0.34 -18.84
CA SER A 373 3.21 -0.33 -19.73
C SER A 373 3.44 -1.67 -20.43
N PRO A 374 3.33 -1.77 -21.77
CA PRO A 374 3.57 -3.02 -22.50
C PRO A 374 5.04 -3.49 -22.49
N ALA A 375 5.96 -2.57 -22.16
CA ALA A 375 7.39 -2.85 -22.02
C ALA A 375 7.70 -3.66 -20.75
N VAL A 376 6.84 -3.57 -19.74
CA VAL A 376 7.00 -4.30 -18.48
C VAL A 376 6.47 -5.72 -18.63
N ARG A 377 7.37 -6.72 -18.63
CA ARG A 377 7.09 -8.15 -18.74
C ARG A 377 8.17 -8.99 -18.06
N GLY A 378 7.84 -10.23 -17.70
CA GLY A 378 8.76 -11.14 -17.03
C GLY A 378 9.02 -10.71 -15.58
N PRO A 379 10.19 -11.05 -15.00
CA PRO A 379 10.55 -10.63 -13.65
C PRO A 379 10.81 -9.12 -13.57
N VAL A 380 10.30 -8.49 -12.51
CA VAL A 380 10.46 -7.06 -12.23
C VAL A 380 10.69 -6.87 -10.74
N ASN A 381 11.78 -6.21 -10.36
CA ASN A 381 12.06 -5.90 -8.97
C ASN A 381 11.27 -4.66 -8.54
N LEU A 382 10.36 -4.84 -7.58
CA LEU A 382 9.62 -3.74 -6.95
C LEU A 382 10.32 -3.40 -5.62
N THR A 383 11.47 -2.74 -5.75
CA THR A 383 12.28 -2.21 -4.65
C THR A 383 12.55 -0.72 -4.87
N ALA A 384 12.83 0.02 -3.81
CA ALA A 384 13.39 1.36 -3.92
C ALA A 384 14.77 1.30 -4.61
N PRO A 385 15.20 2.38 -5.29
CA PRO A 385 16.44 2.38 -6.05
C PRO A 385 17.70 2.30 -5.19
N ALA A 386 17.61 2.62 -3.89
CA ALA A 386 18.69 2.62 -2.93
C ALA A 386 18.38 1.63 -1.77
N PRO A 387 18.80 0.35 -1.87
CA PRO A 387 18.75 -0.56 -0.73
C PRO A 387 19.64 -0.04 0.39
N VAL A 388 19.33 -0.41 1.63
CA VAL A 388 20.09 0.01 2.82
C VAL A 388 20.51 -1.20 3.64
N THR A 389 21.54 -1.06 4.46
CA THR A 389 21.87 -2.05 5.47
C THR A 389 20.88 -2.02 6.64
N ASN A 390 20.79 -3.11 7.41
CA ASN A 390 19.96 -3.11 8.62
C ASN A 390 20.38 -2.00 9.62
N ALA A 391 21.68 -1.76 9.77
CA ALA A 391 22.18 -0.68 10.62
C ALA A 391 21.72 0.71 10.15
N GLU A 392 21.70 0.95 8.83
CA GLU A 392 21.15 2.17 8.25
C GLU A 392 19.65 2.29 8.46
N LEU A 393 18.88 1.23 8.21
CA LEU A 393 17.44 1.22 8.45
C LEU A 393 17.12 1.56 9.91
N THR A 394 17.79 0.92 10.87
CA THR A 394 17.63 1.19 12.30
C THR A 394 17.95 2.64 12.63
N ARG A 395 19.05 3.18 12.10
CA ARG A 395 19.47 4.57 12.35
C ARG A 395 18.46 5.58 11.79
N VAL A 396 17.98 5.36 10.56
CA VAL A 396 17.02 6.26 9.91
C VAL A 396 15.68 6.20 10.64
N LEU A 397 15.18 5.02 10.99
CA LEU A 397 13.91 4.86 11.71
C LEU A 397 13.98 5.53 13.10
N ALA A 398 15.07 5.34 13.84
CA ALA A 398 15.32 5.99 15.13
C ALA A 398 15.29 7.53 15.01
N ARG A 399 15.96 8.07 13.99
CA ARG A 399 16.00 9.51 13.69
C ARG A 399 14.62 10.06 13.35
N VAL A 400 13.88 9.41 12.46
CA VAL A 400 12.53 9.83 12.04
C VAL A 400 11.56 9.84 13.21
N LEU A 401 11.67 8.86 14.12
CA LEU A 401 10.83 8.79 15.32
C LEU A 401 11.27 9.71 16.45
N GLY A 402 12.49 10.26 16.40
CA GLY A 402 13.10 11.01 17.50
C GLY A 402 13.35 10.14 18.74
N ARG A 403 13.71 8.86 18.54
CA ARG A 403 13.92 7.88 19.62
C ARG A 403 15.31 7.23 19.51
N PRO A 404 15.96 6.87 20.63
CA PRO A 404 17.20 6.12 20.58
C PRO A 404 16.97 4.71 20.02
N ALA A 405 17.99 4.13 19.37
CA ALA A 405 18.01 2.73 18.96
C ALA A 405 19.37 2.11 19.28
N VAL A 406 19.58 1.82 20.56
CA VAL A 406 20.89 1.45 21.12
C VAL A 406 21.00 -0.01 21.56
N ILE A 407 19.93 -0.80 21.44
CA ILE A 407 19.90 -2.18 21.91
C ILE A 407 20.18 -3.13 20.73
N PRO A 408 21.42 -3.57 20.49
CA PRO A 408 21.67 -4.58 19.45
C PRO A 408 20.94 -5.88 19.81
N VAL A 409 20.34 -6.52 18.82
CA VAL A 409 19.65 -7.81 18.98
C VAL A 409 20.53 -8.90 18.41
N PRO A 410 21.15 -9.77 19.24
CA PRO A 410 22.04 -10.81 18.76
C PRO A 410 21.34 -11.79 17.82
N ALA A 411 22.05 -12.26 16.79
CA ALA A 411 21.53 -13.25 15.84
C ALA A 411 21.05 -14.53 16.57
N ALA A 412 21.76 -14.96 17.62
CA ALA A 412 21.36 -16.10 18.44
C ALA A 412 19.99 -15.92 19.10
N ALA A 413 19.67 -14.71 19.58
CA ALA A 413 18.37 -14.41 20.17
C ALA A 413 17.25 -14.45 19.11
N LEU A 414 17.52 -13.93 17.91
CA LEU A 414 16.58 -13.99 16.79
C LEU A 414 16.28 -15.44 16.38
N ARG A 415 17.32 -16.28 16.26
CA ARG A 415 17.17 -17.72 15.95
C ARG A 415 16.40 -18.46 17.03
N LEU A 416 16.65 -18.15 18.30
CA LEU A 416 15.92 -18.77 19.41
C LEU A 416 14.42 -18.49 19.34
N LEU A 417 14.04 -17.24 19.00
CA LEU A 417 12.64 -16.80 18.94
C LEU A 417 11.94 -17.23 17.64
N LEU A 418 12.62 -17.14 16.50
CA LEU A 418 12.00 -17.22 15.17
C LEU A 418 12.39 -18.47 14.39
N GLY A 419 13.44 -19.19 14.80
CA GLY A 419 14.01 -20.31 14.05
C GLY A 419 14.52 -19.87 12.67
N ASP A 420 14.29 -20.72 11.67
CA ASP A 420 14.76 -20.52 10.28
C ASP A 420 14.28 -19.22 9.64
N LEU A 421 13.15 -18.66 10.11
CA LEU A 421 12.67 -17.35 9.67
C LEU A 421 13.69 -16.24 9.94
N ALA A 422 14.46 -16.35 11.03
CA ALA A 422 15.52 -15.40 11.34
C ALA A 422 16.58 -15.40 10.23
N ASP A 423 17.06 -16.58 9.84
CA ASP A 423 18.14 -16.73 8.86
C ASP A 423 17.67 -16.46 7.42
N GLU A 424 16.46 -16.89 7.05
CA GLU A 424 15.94 -16.75 5.69
C GLU A 424 15.33 -15.36 5.40
N LEU A 425 14.95 -14.57 6.41
CA LEU A 425 14.34 -13.23 6.20
C LEU A 425 15.05 -12.07 6.91
N LEU A 426 15.34 -12.18 8.22
CA LEU A 426 15.82 -11.03 9.01
C LEU A 426 17.34 -10.82 8.92
N LEU A 427 18.07 -11.93 8.82
CA LEU A 427 19.54 -11.97 8.74
C LEU A 427 20.02 -12.21 7.29
N ALA A 428 19.10 -12.52 6.37
CA ALA A 428 19.41 -12.66 4.96
C ALA A 428 19.82 -11.31 4.36
N SER A 429 20.93 -11.30 3.60
CA SER A 429 21.40 -10.12 2.88
C SER A 429 20.98 -10.22 1.42
N THR A 430 20.09 -9.31 1.01
CA THR A 430 19.59 -9.21 -0.37
C THR A 430 19.68 -7.76 -0.85
N ARG A 431 20.65 -7.47 -1.73
CA ARG A 431 20.90 -6.12 -2.25
C ARG A 431 20.30 -5.95 -3.65
N VAL A 432 18.98 -5.86 -3.72
CA VAL A 432 18.21 -5.85 -4.96
C VAL A 432 17.96 -4.43 -5.46
N VAL A 433 18.19 -4.22 -6.76
CA VAL A 433 17.92 -2.95 -7.44
C VAL A 433 16.87 -3.09 -8.55
N PRO A 434 16.04 -2.06 -8.81
CA PRO A 434 14.92 -2.13 -9.73
C PRO A 434 15.31 -1.69 -11.16
N VAL A 435 16.10 -2.50 -11.88
CA VAL A 435 16.60 -2.11 -13.21
C VAL A 435 15.45 -1.93 -14.19
N ARG A 436 14.50 -2.87 -14.22
CA ARG A 436 13.38 -2.82 -15.19
C ARG A 436 12.44 -1.64 -14.96
N LEU A 437 12.18 -1.26 -13.71
CA LEU A 437 11.36 -0.08 -13.43
C LEU A 437 12.05 1.19 -13.94
N LYS A 438 13.36 1.33 -13.70
CA LYS A 438 14.13 2.49 -14.19
C LYS A 438 14.17 2.53 -15.73
N GLU A 439 14.48 1.42 -16.38
CA GLU A 439 14.54 1.31 -17.85
C GLU A 439 13.20 1.64 -18.52
N THR A 440 12.08 1.31 -17.88
CA THR A 440 10.74 1.54 -18.41
C THR A 440 10.14 2.88 -17.98
N GLY A 441 10.94 3.77 -17.37
CA GLY A 441 10.55 5.14 -17.04
C GLY A 441 9.68 5.29 -15.79
N TYR A 442 9.68 4.31 -14.87
CA TYR A 442 8.99 4.47 -13.59
C TYR A 442 9.69 5.52 -12.73
N GLU A 443 8.95 6.50 -12.26
CA GLU A 443 9.43 7.52 -11.35
C GLU A 443 9.03 7.21 -9.91
N PHE A 444 10.03 7.05 -9.04
CA PHE A 444 9.82 6.79 -7.62
C PHE A 444 9.38 8.04 -6.88
N ARG A 445 8.31 7.93 -6.09
CA ARG A 445 7.85 8.99 -5.18
C ARG A 445 8.83 9.17 -4.02
N HIS A 446 9.36 8.07 -3.49
CA HIS A 446 10.29 8.05 -2.37
C HIS A 446 11.51 7.19 -2.69
N PRO A 447 12.51 7.75 -3.42
CA PRO A 447 13.73 7.00 -3.75
C PRO A 447 14.62 6.73 -2.53
N GLU A 448 14.47 7.51 -1.45
CA GLU A 448 15.26 7.44 -0.23
C GLU A 448 14.41 7.03 0.98
N LEU A 449 14.99 6.23 1.88
CA LEU A 449 14.28 5.62 3.02
C LEU A 449 13.72 6.68 3.97
N GLU A 450 14.49 7.72 4.28
CA GLU A 450 14.07 8.76 5.23
C GLU A 450 12.82 9.48 4.73
N GLY A 451 12.76 9.81 3.44
CA GLY A 451 11.59 10.44 2.81
C GLY A 451 10.35 9.56 2.88
N ALA A 452 10.50 8.26 2.57
CA ALA A 452 9.40 7.29 2.65
C ALA A 452 8.86 7.17 4.08
N LEU A 453 9.75 6.99 5.07
CA LEU A 453 9.38 6.85 6.47
C LEU A 453 8.73 8.11 7.04
N ARG A 454 9.26 9.30 6.72
CA ARG A 454 8.65 10.57 7.15
C ARG A 454 7.23 10.71 6.60
N HIS A 455 7.05 10.38 5.33
CA HIS A 455 5.73 10.41 4.70
C HIS A 455 4.75 9.48 5.39
N VAL A 456 5.09 8.20 5.56
CA VAL A 456 4.16 7.20 6.12
C VAL A 456 4.06 7.21 7.65
N LEU A 457 4.87 8.00 8.37
CA LEU A 457 4.79 8.15 9.83
C LEU A 457 4.32 9.55 10.25
N GLY A 458 4.03 10.43 9.30
CA GLY A 458 3.58 11.80 9.56
C GLY A 458 4.60 12.65 10.31
N ARG A 459 5.87 12.58 9.88
CA ARG A 459 7.02 13.23 10.55
C ARG A 459 7.70 14.30 9.72
#